data_AF-A0A258XEA4-F1
#
_entry.id   AF-A0A258XEA4-F1
#
_cell.length_a   1.000
_cell.length_b   1.000
_cell.length_c   1.000
_cell.angle_alpha   90.00
_cell.angle_beta   90.00
_cell.angle_gamma   90.00
#
_symmetry.space_group_name_H-M   'P 1'
#
loop_
_entity.id
_entity.type
_entity.pdbx_description
1 polymer ?
#
loop_
_entity_poly.entity_id
_entity_poly.type
_entity_poly.pdbx_seq_one_letter_code
_entity_poly.pdbx_strand_id
1 'polypeptide(L)' 'MAVVSVAIAGAPYDVRIETGLLERAGEHCRPFLRKNRVAIVTDENVAAAWRTKVEASFAAVGVVSNWLILP' A
#
# COMPACT_ATOMS: atom_id res chain seq x y z
N MET A 1 15.50 7.02 4.87
CA MET A 1 14.44 7.19 3.86
C MET A 1 15.08 7.64 2.57
N ALA A 2 14.82 6.95 1.46
CA ALA A 2 15.25 7.34 0.11
C ALA A 2 14.03 7.41 -0.82
N VAL A 3 14.06 8.33 -1.79
CA VAL A 3 13.01 8.48 -2.81
C VAL A 3 13.68 8.51 -4.18
N VAL A 4 13.24 7.64 -5.08
CA VAL A 4 13.69 7.60 -6.48
C VAL A 4 12.54 8.06 -7.36
N SER A 5 12.68 9.24 -7.98
CA SER A 5 11.68 9.73 -8.94
C SER A 5 11.88 9.10 -10.31
N VAL A 6 10.80 8.58 -10.88
CA VAL A 6 10.76 7.88 -12.16
C VAL A 6 9.97 8.70 -13.17
N ALA A 7 10.66 9.22 -14.18
CA ALA A 7 10.07 10.00 -15.26
C ALA A 7 9.66 9.08 -16.43
N ILE A 8 8.56 8.34 -16.27
CA ILE A 8 7.94 7.58 -17.38
C ILE A 8 6.91 8.45 -18.11
N ALA A 9 6.92 8.41 -19.44
CA ALA A 9 6.09 9.28 -20.28
C ALA A 9 4.59 9.14 -19.93
N GLY A 10 3.99 10.25 -19.50
CA GLY A 10 2.57 10.35 -19.17
C GLY A 10 2.16 9.83 -17.78
N ALA A 11 3.08 9.22 -17.01
CA ALA A 11 2.73 8.64 -15.71
C ALA A 11 3.89 8.67 -14.69
N PRO A 12 4.50 9.83 -14.41
CA PRO A 12 5.62 9.92 -13.46
C PRO A 12 5.20 9.45 -12.05
N TYR A 13 6.12 8.80 -11.33
CA TYR A 13 5.88 8.35 -9.96
C TYR A 13 7.17 8.30 -9.13
N ASP A 14 7.01 8.20 -7.81
CA ASP A 14 8.12 8.07 -6.86
C ASP A 14 8.15 6.66 -6.27
N VAL A 15 9.34 6.05 -6.22
CA VAL A 15 9.62 4.86 -5.42
C VAL A 15 10.14 5.30 -4.06
N ARG A 16 9.38 5.04 -3.00
CA ARG A 16 9.75 5.37 -1.62
C ARG A 16 10.36 4.13 -0.94
N ILE A 17 11.51 4.30 -0.30
CA ILE A 17 12.26 3.24 0.37
C ILE A 17 12.56 3.66 1.81
N GLU A 18 11.96 2.92 2.75
CA GLU A 18 12.09 3.19 4.17
C GLU A 18 11.82 1.92 4.98
N THR A 19 12.54 1.75 6.10
CA THR A 19 12.23 0.73 7.10
C THR A 19 10.88 1.03 7.73
N GLY A 20 9.97 0.05 7.77
CA GLY A 20 8.64 0.23 8.37
C GLY A 20 7.65 1.00 7.50
N LEU A 21 7.88 1.07 6.18
CA LEU A 21 7.02 1.82 5.26
C LEU A 21 5.59 1.23 5.17
N LEU A 22 5.45 -0.08 5.30
CA LEU A 22 4.15 -0.76 5.15
C LEU A 22 3.17 -0.44 6.29
N GLU A 23 3.69 -0.15 7.49
CA GLU A 23 2.91 0.34 8.63
C GLU A 23 2.27 1.72 8.32
N ARG A 24 2.80 2.47 7.35
CA ARG A 24 2.30 3.77 6.87
C ARG A 24 1.82 3.75 5.42
N ALA A 25 1.61 2.56 4.84
CA ALA A 25 1.10 2.41 3.48
C ALA A 25 -0.20 3.19 3.24
N GLY A 26 -1.13 3.17 4.20
CA GLY A 26 -2.38 3.91 4.13
C GLY A 26 -2.18 5.41 3.91
N GLU A 27 -1.26 6.04 4.65
CA GLU A 27 -0.92 7.47 4.54
C GLU A 27 -0.41 7.82 3.15
N HIS A 28 0.51 7.01 2.62
CA HIS A 28 1.10 7.24 1.30
C HIS A 28 0.12 6.97 0.16
N CYS A 29 -0.78 5.99 0.31
CA CYS A 29 -1.76 5.66 -0.72
C CYS A 29 -2.98 6.57 -0.72
N ARG A 30 -3.38 7.13 0.44
CA ARG A 30 -4.63 7.89 0.60
C ARG A 30 -4.84 9.00 -0.44
N PRO A 31 -3.84 9.84 -0.80
CA PRO A 31 -4.03 10.90 -1.80
C PRO A 31 -4.46 10.38 -3.18
N PHE A 32 -4.18 9.11 -3.50
CA PHE A 32 -4.50 8.48 -4.77
C PHE A 32 -5.84 7.71 -4.75
N LEU A 33 -6.41 7.48 -3.57
CA LEU A 33 -7.64 6.71 -3.39
C LEU A 33 -8.88 7.61 -3.44
N ARG A 34 -9.71 7.41 -4.47
CA ARG A 34 -11.01 8.12 -4.62
C ARG A 34 -12.09 7.64 -3.64
N LYS A 35 -11.96 6.43 -3.09
CA LYS A 35 -12.96 5.78 -2.21
C LYS A 35 -12.32 5.38 -0.88
N ASN A 36 -13.15 5.15 0.14
CA ASN A 36 -12.71 4.63 1.44
C ASN A 36 -12.59 3.09 1.45
N ARG A 37 -12.34 2.48 0.29
CA ARG A 37 -12.11 1.05 0.13
C ARG A 37 -11.03 0.82 -0.91
N VAL A 38 -10.12 -0.12 -0.65
CA VAL A 38 -9.03 -0.51 -1.56
C VAL A 38 -9.00 -2.03 -1.70
N ALA A 39 -8.74 -2.52 -2.91
CA ALA A 39 -8.48 -3.94 -3.13
C ALA A 39 -6.98 -4.21 -2.99
N ILE A 40 -6.61 -5.27 -2.29
CA ILE A 40 -5.24 -5.76 -2.12
C ILE A 40 -5.18 -7.18 -2.69
N VAL A 41 -4.26 -7.41 -3.61
CA VAL A 41 -4.03 -8.71 -4.25
C VAL A 41 -2.64 -9.17 -3.90
N THR A 42 -2.51 -10.39 -3.38
CA THR A 42 -1.23 -10.96 -2.94
C THR A 42 -1.30 -12.49 -2.87
N ASP A 43 -0.19 -13.16 -2.56
CA ASP A 43 -0.13 -14.61 -2.33
C ASP A 43 -0.26 -14.98 -0.84
N GLU A 44 -0.39 -16.27 -0.55
CA GLU A 44 -0.58 -16.79 0.81
C GLU A 44 0.59 -16.50 1.77
N ASN A 45 1.83 -16.52 1.27
CA ASN A 45 3.02 -16.33 2.10
C ASN A 45 3.15 -14.86 2.51
N VAL A 46 2.92 -13.95 1.56
CA VAL A 46 2.95 -12.51 1.81
C VAL A 46 1.76 -12.09 2.68
N ALA A 47 0.57 -12.64 2.43
CA ALA A 47 -0.60 -12.40 3.29
C ALA A 47 -0.33 -12.81 4.74
N ALA A 48 0.23 -14.01 4.96
CA ALA A 48 0.55 -14.50 6.30
C ALA A 48 1.53 -13.58 7.04
N ALA A 49 2.51 -13.01 6.33
CA ALA A 49 3.53 -12.16 6.93
C ALA A 49 3.08 -10.70 7.17
N TRP A 50 2.25 -10.13 6.28
CA TRP A 50 2.07 -8.67 6.22
C TRP A 50 0.65 -8.17 6.38
N ARG A 51 -0.36 -9.04 6.24
CA ARG A 51 -1.77 -8.62 6.18
C ARG A 51 -2.16 -7.73 7.35
N THR A 52 -1.90 -8.15 8.58
CA THR A 52 -2.29 -7.42 9.80
C THR A 52 -1.72 -6.00 9.83
N LYS A 53 -0.44 -5.82 9.46
CA LYS A 53 0.22 -4.51 9.46
C LYS A 53 -0.39 -3.57 8.41
N VAL A 54 -0.62 -4.10 7.21
CA VAL A 54 -1.17 -3.32 6.09
C VAL A 54 -2.64 -2.98 6.32
N GLU A 55 -3.44 -3.93 6.82
CA GLU A 55 -4.84 -3.68 7.23
C GLU A 55 -4.92 -2.55 8.26
N ALA A 56 -4.08 -2.59 9.30
CA ALA A 56 -4.03 -1.55 10.32
C ALA A 56 -3.64 -0.19 9.72
N SER A 57 -2.67 -0.17 8.81
CA SER A 57 -2.22 1.07 8.14
C SER A 57 -3.34 1.74 7.34
N PHE A 58 -4.09 0.97 6.55
CA PHE A 58 -5.23 1.50 5.79
C PHE A 58 -6.40 1.91 6.70
N ALA A 59 -6.67 1.13 7.75
CA ALA A 59 -7.72 1.45 8.71
C ALA A 59 -7.45 2.79 9.43
N ALA A 60 -6.18 3.09 9.77
CA ALA A 60 -5.78 4.35 10.40
C ALA A 60 -6.11 5.60 9.58
N VAL A 61 -6.21 5.47 8.25
CA VAL A 61 -6.61 6.56 7.34
C VAL A 61 -8.06 6.45 6.85
N GLY A 62 -8.88 5.61 7.52
CA GLY A 62 -10.30 5.44 7.23
C GLY A 62 -10.59 4.68 5.93
N VAL A 63 -9.66 3.84 5.47
CA VAL A 63 -9.82 3.02 4.27
C VAL A 63 -9.95 1.54 4.65
N VAL A 64 -11.01 0.89 4.18
CA VAL A 64 -11.17 -0.56 4.33
C VAL A 64 -10.38 -1.28 3.25
N SER A 65 -9.52 -2.22 3.63
CA SER A 65 -8.79 -3.09 2.70
C SER A 65 -9.53 -4.40 2.48
N ASN A 66 -9.83 -4.72 1.22
CA ASN A 66 -10.44 -5.98 0.80
C ASN A 66 -9.36 -6.85 0.15
N TRP A 67 -9.20 -8.08 0.63
CA TRP A 67 -8.09 -8.94 0.25
C TRP A 67 -8.53 -10.05 -0.69
N LEU A 68 -7.79 -10.20 -1.79
CA LEU A 68 -7.79 -11.38 -2.64
C LEU A 68 -6.44 -12.06 -2.48
N ILE A 69 -6.45 -13.22 -1.82
CA ILE A 69 -5.25 -14.02 -1.58
C ILE A 69 -5.22 -15.14 -2.62
N LEU A 70 -4.13 -15.21 -3.37
CA LEU A 70 -3.86 -16.21 -4.40
C LEU A 70 -3.02 -17.36 -3.80
N PRO A 71 -3.10 -18.57 -4.38
CA PRO A 71 -2.23 -19.68 -4.02
C PRO A 71 -0.77 -19.37 -4.35
#